data_AF-A0AAQ4ELG2-F1
#
_entry.id   AF-A0AAQ4ELG2-F1
#
_cell.length_a   1.000
_cell.length_b   1.000
_cell.length_c   1.000
_cell.angle_alpha   90.00
_cell.angle_beta   90.00
_cell.angle_gamma   90.00
#
_symmetry.space_group_name_H-M   'P 1'
#
loop_
_entity.id
_entity.type
_entity.pdbx_description
1 polymer ?
#
loop_
_entity_poly.entity_id
_entity_poly.type
_entity_poly.pdbx_seq_one_letter_code
_entity_poly.pdbx_strand_id
1 'polypeptide(L)'
;MSHYNIWKDMIENQHRIAIIFEDDIRFEPYFRTKVAELLAEVRHFDWDLIYLGRKRLSGSNEPFVAGSSRLVHVDYSYWTLCYALTLAGARKLVEADPLPRMVPVDEYLPIMFDKHPEKTWAAHFPRRDLKAFSVHPLFVYPTHYTGEEHYISDTEDSVVVDTTAAPDAAAGTEHGVVLPPVSSGPSSAREEL
;
A
#
# COMPACT_ATOMS: atom_id res chain seq x y z
N MET A 1 -5.27 6.34 9.32
CA MET A 1 -5.45 7.79 9.62
C MET A 1 -4.17 8.61 9.46
N SER A 2 -3.00 8.11 9.85
CA SER A 2 -1.72 8.86 9.82
C SER A 2 -1.36 9.41 8.44
N HIS A 3 -1.42 8.61 7.37
CA HIS A 3 -1.14 9.10 6.01
C HIS A 3 -2.03 10.27 5.59
N TYR A 4 -3.34 10.18 5.85
CA TYR A 4 -4.28 11.25 5.51
C TYR A 4 -3.92 12.58 6.18
N ASN A 5 -3.51 12.53 7.46
CA ASN A 5 -3.07 13.72 8.17
C ASN A 5 -1.77 14.29 7.59
N ILE A 6 -0.83 13.44 7.16
CA ILE A 6 0.38 13.89 6.45
C ILE A 6 0.01 14.56 5.12
N TRP A 7 -0.93 14.01 4.35
CA TRP A 7 -1.35 14.63 3.08
C TRP A 7 -2.01 15.99 3.29
N LYS A 8 -2.86 16.13 4.31
CA LYS A 8 -3.43 17.43 4.70
C LYS A 8 -2.34 18.41 5.12
N ASP A 9 -1.39 17.97 5.95
CA ASP A 9 -0.28 18.79 6.40
C ASP A 9 0.57 19.29 5.22
N MET A 10 0.88 18.41 4.25
CA MET A 10 1.55 18.82 3.01
C MET A 10 0.77 19.91 2.26
N ILE A 11 -0.56 19.81 2.22
CA ILE A 11 -1.43 20.78 1.56
C ILE A 11 -1.48 22.11 2.31
N GLU A 12 -1.64 22.07 3.63
CA GLU A 12 -1.72 23.25 4.50
C GLU A 12 -0.40 24.01 4.52
N ASN A 13 0.72 23.29 4.64
CA ASN A 13 2.06 23.85 4.76
C ASN A 13 2.85 23.91 3.44
N GLN A 14 2.21 23.56 2.32
CA GLN A 14 2.79 23.62 0.97
C GLN A 14 4.10 22.83 0.81
N HIS A 15 4.20 21.67 1.46
CA HIS A 15 5.34 20.78 1.31
C HIS A 15 5.33 20.16 -0.09
N ARG A 16 6.30 20.57 -0.93
CA ARG A 16 6.37 20.17 -2.34
C ARG A 16 6.48 18.66 -2.53
N ILE A 17 7.29 18.01 -1.68
CA ILE A 17 7.54 16.58 -1.68
C ILE A 17 7.66 16.13 -0.22
N ALA A 18 7.08 14.99 0.12
CA ALA A 18 7.32 14.27 1.36
C ALA A 18 7.79 12.84 1.05
N ILE A 19 8.55 12.24 1.95
CA ILE A 19 8.82 10.80 1.96
C ILE A 19 8.22 10.26 3.25
N ILE A 20 7.26 9.35 3.11
CA ILE A 20 6.48 8.77 4.20
C ILE A 20 7.01 7.36 4.45
N PHE A 21 7.17 7.00 5.72
CA PHE A 21 7.67 5.72 6.18
C PHE A 21 6.71 5.13 7.20
N GLU A 22 6.56 3.82 7.19
CA GLU A 22 6.12 3.05 8.35
C GLU A 22 7.26 2.92 9.36
N ASP A 23 6.93 2.59 10.61
CA ASP A 23 7.87 2.49 11.72
C ASP A 23 8.63 1.14 11.78
N ASP A 24 8.15 0.13 11.05
CA ASP A 24 8.64 -1.25 11.09
C ASP A 24 9.48 -1.65 9.86
N ILE A 25 10.26 -0.70 9.31
CA ILE A 25 11.07 -0.90 8.10
C ILE A 25 12.57 -1.01 8.37
N ARG A 26 13.27 -1.62 7.42
CA ARG A 26 14.74 -1.59 7.30
C ARG A 26 15.18 -0.92 6.00
N PHE A 27 16.28 -0.18 6.08
CA PHE A 27 16.85 0.53 4.95
C PHE A 27 17.94 -0.29 4.26
N GLU A 28 17.95 -0.25 2.93
CA GLU A 28 19.10 -0.71 2.15
C GLU A 28 20.35 0.15 2.41
N PRO A 29 21.56 -0.42 2.21
CA PRO A 29 22.79 0.36 2.21
C PRO A 29 22.70 1.58 1.28
N TYR A 30 23.30 2.68 1.73
CA TYR A 30 23.33 3.97 1.03
C TYR A 30 21.95 4.58 0.73
N PHE A 31 20.93 4.27 1.53
CA PHE A 31 19.56 4.77 1.36
C PHE A 31 19.48 6.28 1.07
N ARG A 32 20.16 7.11 1.87
CA ARG A 32 20.13 8.58 1.69
C ARG A 32 20.68 9.00 0.33
N THR A 33 21.76 8.38 -0.13
CA THR A 33 22.36 8.62 -1.44
C THR A 33 21.40 8.19 -2.55
N LYS A 34 20.83 6.99 -2.44
CA LYS A 34 19.84 6.46 -3.40
C LYS A 34 18.62 7.38 -3.54
N VAL A 35 18.09 7.89 -2.41
CA VAL A 35 16.98 8.85 -2.40
C VAL A 35 17.40 10.19 -3.02
N ALA A 36 18.59 10.71 -2.73
CA ALA A 36 19.07 11.95 -3.32
C ALA A 36 19.21 11.85 -4.85
N GLU A 37 19.76 10.73 -5.34
CA GLU A 37 19.86 10.42 -6.78
C GLU A 37 18.48 10.31 -7.42
N LEU A 38 17.56 9.58 -6.78
CA LEU A 38 16.17 9.45 -7.23
C LEU A 38 15.51 10.82 -7.34
N LEU A 39 15.58 11.66 -6.30
CA LEU A 39 14.99 13.00 -6.27
C LEU A 39 15.63 13.97 -7.28
N ALA A 40 16.85 13.70 -7.76
CA ALA A 40 17.44 14.42 -8.86
C ALA A 40 16.89 13.93 -10.21
N GLU A 41 16.83 12.62 -10.41
CA GLU A 41 16.32 11.96 -11.62
C GLU A 41 14.85 12.31 -11.89
N VAL A 42 13.98 12.20 -10.88
CA VAL A 42 12.52 12.35 -11.02
C VAL A 42 12.07 13.80 -11.28
N ARG A 43 12.98 14.78 -11.28
CA ARG A 43 12.66 16.18 -11.63
C ARG A 43 12.24 16.35 -13.08
N HIS A 44 12.64 15.41 -13.94
CA HIS A 44 12.33 15.41 -15.36
C HIS A 44 11.10 14.55 -15.69
N PHE A 45 10.45 13.98 -14.68
CA PHE A 45 9.29 13.11 -14.83
C PHE A 45 8.05 13.76 -14.23
N ASP A 46 6.90 13.44 -14.79
CA ASP A 46 5.59 13.84 -14.29
C ASP A 46 5.03 12.71 -13.44
N TRP A 47 5.17 12.85 -12.11
CA TRP A 47 4.83 11.83 -11.13
C TRP A 47 4.12 12.44 -9.91
N ASP A 48 3.29 11.63 -9.27
CA ASP A 48 2.59 11.98 -8.03
C ASP A 48 3.09 11.14 -6.86
N LEU A 49 3.29 9.83 -7.08
CA LEU A 49 3.70 8.87 -6.07
C LEU A 49 4.83 7.97 -6.59
N ILE A 50 5.84 7.71 -5.76
CA ILE A 50 6.87 6.71 -6.05
C ILE A 50 7.03 5.80 -4.84
N TYR A 51 6.73 4.51 -4.99
CA TYR A 51 7.02 3.53 -3.95
C TYR A 51 8.53 3.31 -3.82
N LEU A 52 9.01 3.37 -2.57
CA LEU A 52 10.38 3.02 -2.17
C LEU A 52 10.44 1.64 -1.50
N GLY A 53 9.32 1.20 -0.92
CA GLY A 53 9.12 -0.13 -0.35
C GLY A 53 7.65 -0.53 -0.39
N ARG A 54 7.40 -1.77 -0.80
CA ARG A 54 6.08 -2.40 -0.89
C ARG A 54 6.20 -3.91 -1.10
N LYS A 55 5.10 -4.64 -0.96
CA LYS A 55 4.98 -6.05 -1.33
C LYS A 55 4.55 -6.18 -2.79
N ARG A 56 5.52 -6.48 -3.66
CA ARG A 56 5.27 -6.79 -5.07
C ARG A 56 4.56 -8.14 -5.18
N LEU A 57 3.57 -8.23 -6.05
CA LEU A 57 2.92 -9.49 -6.37
C LEU A 57 3.71 -10.28 -7.40
N SER A 58 3.73 -11.60 -7.27
CA SER A 58 4.35 -12.49 -8.26
C SER A 58 3.63 -12.37 -9.60
N GLY A 59 4.40 -12.26 -10.69
CA GLY A 59 3.85 -12.13 -12.04
C GLY A 59 3.38 -10.72 -12.43
N SER A 60 3.61 -9.69 -11.61
CA SER A 60 3.32 -8.30 -12.01
C SER A 60 4.18 -7.87 -13.19
N ASN A 61 3.57 -7.22 -14.18
CA ASN A 61 4.28 -6.69 -15.34
C ASN A 61 4.59 -5.21 -15.12
N GLU A 62 5.81 -4.94 -14.65
CA GLU A 62 6.25 -3.60 -14.26
C GLU A 62 7.40 -3.15 -15.19
N PRO A 63 7.09 -2.71 -16.42
CA PRO A 63 8.11 -2.27 -17.36
C PRO A 63 8.82 -1.01 -16.83
N PHE A 64 10.10 -0.88 -17.17
CA PHE A 64 10.87 0.34 -16.87
C PHE A 64 10.23 1.56 -17.53
N VAL A 65 10.21 2.67 -16.80
CA VAL A 65 9.79 3.97 -17.30
C VAL A 65 10.82 4.44 -18.33
N ALA A 66 10.37 4.86 -19.51
CA ALA A 66 11.25 5.33 -20.57
C ALA A 66 12.15 6.49 -20.06
N GLY A 67 13.46 6.36 -20.25
CA GLY A 67 14.44 7.34 -19.79
C GLY A 67 14.90 7.16 -18.33
N SER A 68 14.42 6.13 -17.63
CA SER A 68 14.89 5.75 -16.29
C SER A 68 15.40 4.31 -16.29
N SER A 69 16.48 4.06 -15.54
CA SER A 69 16.96 2.71 -15.24
C SER A 69 16.59 2.25 -13.83
N ARG A 70 15.82 3.06 -13.09
CA ARG A 70 15.46 2.82 -11.68
C ARG A 70 13.97 2.83 -11.43
N LEU A 71 13.18 3.44 -12.31
CA LEU A 71 11.73 3.52 -12.17
C LEU A 71 11.06 2.48 -13.04
N VAL A 72 10.05 1.83 -12.47
CA VAL A 72 9.11 0.99 -13.20
C VAL A 72 7.69 1.55 -13.06
N HIS A 73 6.85 1.29 -14.06
CA HIS A 73 5.42 1.48 -13.93
C HIS A 73 4.90 0.51 -12.87
N VAL A 74 4.28 1.04 -11.82
CA VAL A 74 3.79 0.22 -10.72
C VAL A 74 2.52 -0.52 -11.15
N ASP A 75 2.43 -1.79 -10.74
CA ASP A 75 1.20 -2.58 -10.80
C ASP A 75 0.60 -2.74 -9.39
N TYR A 76 -0.52 -3.43 -9.27
CA TYR A 76 -1.14 -3.72 -7.98
C TYR A 76 -0.16 -4.35 -6.99
N SER A 77 -0.24 -3.93 -5.72
CA SER A 77 0.64 -4.38 -4.65
C SER A 77 0.04 -4.16 -3.28
N TYR A 78 0.51 -4.93 -2.31
CA TYR A 78 0.20 -4.77 -0.90
C TYR A 78 1.32 -4.03 -0.16
N TRP A 79 1.06 -3.66 1.10
CA TRP A 79 1.99 -3.03 2.03
C TRP A 79 2.54 -1.69 1.54
N THR A 80 2.12 -0.61 2.20
CA THR A 80 2.60 0.75 1.90
C THR A 80 3.78 1.13 2.81
N LEU A 81 4.87 0.37 2.74
CA LEU A 81 6.02 0.53 3.67
C LEU A 81 6.66 1.92 3.58
N CYS A 82 6.86 2.40 2.35
CA CYS A 82 7.45 3.71 2.11
C CYS A 82 7.17 4.23 0.71
N TYR A 83 6.85 5.52 0.62
CA TYR A 83 6.67 6.19 -0.66
C TYR A 83 7.06 7.67 -0.59
N ALA A 84 7.54 8.19 -1.72
CA ALA A 84 7.62 9.62 -1.96
C ALA A 84 6.28 10.10 -2.55
N LEU A 85 5.85 11.30 -2.15
CA LEU A 85 4.61 11.91 -2.60
C LEU A 85 4.84 13.38 -2.94
N THR A 86 4.30 13.84 -4.08
CA THR A 86 4.29 15.27 -4.42
C THR A 86 3.09 15.98 -3.80
N LEU A 87 3.15 17.31 -3.69
CA LEU A 87 2.01 18.13 -3.29
C LEU A 87 0.78 17.93 -4.20
N ALA A 88 0.99 17.73 -5.51
CA ALA A 88 -0.08 17.45 -6.45
C ALA A 88 -0.73 16.09 -6.17
N GLY A 89 0.09 15.07 -5.90
CA GLY A 89 -0.38 13.75 -5.44
C GLY A 89 -1.18 13.84 -4.16
N ALA A 90 -0.69 14.57 -3.15
CA ALA A 90 -1.42 14.78 -1.89
C ALA A 90 -2.80 15.41 -2.11
N ARG A 91 -2.91 16.41 -2.99
CA ARG A 91 -4.20 17.02 -3.35
C ARG A 91 -5.15 16.01 -3.97
N LYS A 92 -4.70 15.23 -4.96
CA LYS A 92 -5.51 14.17 -5.58
C LYS A 92 -6.03 13.15 -4.54
N LEU A 93 -5.15 12.72 -3.63
CA LEU A 93 -5.49 11.76 -2.58
C LEU A 93 -6.49 12.30 -1.55
N VAL A 94 -6.43 13.59 -1.20
CA VAL A 94 -7.38 14.21 -0.27
C VAL A 94 -8.70 14.54 -0.96
N GLU A 95 -8.67 15.06 -2.20
CA GLU A 95 -9.85 15.42 -2.99
C GLU A 95 -10.76 14.23 -3.32
N ALA A 96 -10.21 13.02 -3.39
CA ALA A 96 -11.00 11.80 -3.56
C ALA A 96 -11.80 11.39 -2.31
N ASP A 97 -11.67 12.13 -1.20
CA ASP A 97 -12.45 12.00 0.03
C ASP A 97 -12.47 10.54 0.58
N PRO A 98 -11.32 9.99 0.98
CA PRO A 98 -11.22 8.57 1.33
C PRO A 98 -11.88 8.21 2.67
N LEU A 99 -12.05 9.16 3.59
CA LEU A 99 -12.46 8.87 4.97
C LEU A 99 -13.85 8.22 5.09
N PRO A 100 -14.91 8.68 4.40
CA PRO A 100 -16.23 8.07 4.50
C PRO A 100 -16.29 6.64 3.95
N ARG A 101 -15.30 6.24 3.15
CA ARG A 101 -15.25 4.93 2.49
C ARG A 101 -14.41 3.90 3.26
N MET A 102 -13.65 4.33 4.26
CA MET A 102 -12.83 3.49 5.16
C MET A 102 -11.97 2.44 4.44
N VAL A 103 -11.40 2.79 3.29
CA VAL A 103 -10.51 1.88 2.53
C VAL A 103 -9.10 1.94 3.13
N PRO A 104 -8.46 0.79 3.41
CA PRO A 104 -7.06 0.73 3.83
C PRO A 104 -6.14 1.47 2.84
N VAL A 105 -5.04 2.05 3.32
CA VAL A 105 -4.19 2.91 2.48
C VAL A 105 -3.53 2.14 1.33
N ASP A 106 -3.14 0.90 1.58
CA ASP A 106 -2.52 0.01 0.60
C ASP A 106 -3.50 -0.52 -0.45
N GLU A 107 -4.81 -0.43 -0.20
CA GLU A 107 -5.86 -0.66 -1.20
C GLU A 107 -6.27 0.65 -1.89
N TYR A 108 -6.30 1.75 -1.14
CA TYR A 108 -6.69 3.06 -1.64
C TYR A 108 -5.70 3.60 -2.68
N LEU A 109 -4.38 3.48 -2.44
CA LEU A 109 -3.38 3.99 -3.37
C LEU A 109 -3.49 3.30 -4.75
N PRO A 110 -3.55 1.95 -4.86
CA PRO A 110 -3.77 1.28 -6.14
C PRO A 110 -5.10 1.59 -6.81
N ILE A 111 -6.15 1.91 -6.06
CA ILE A 111 -7.37 2.47 -6.66
C ILE A 111 -7.02 3.80 -7.33
N MET A 112 -6.35 4.71 -6.64
CA MET A 112 -6.08 6.05 -7.15
C MET A 112 -5.16 6.10 -8.37
N PHE A 113 -4.30 5.10 -8.58
CA PHE A 113 -3.50 4.93 -9.81
C PHE A 113 -4.07 3.89 -10.80
N ASP A 114 -5.35 3.52 -10.64
CA ASP A 114 -6.15 2.68 -11.55
C ASP A 114 -5.58 1.27 -11.80
N LYS A 115 -4.98 0.66 -10.78
CA LYS A 115 -4.45 -0.72 -10.84
C LYS A 115 -5.13 -1.70 -9.89
N HIS A 116 -6.08 -1.26 -9.08
CA HIS A 116 -6.77 -2.14 -8.15
C HIS A 116 -7.60 -3.24 -8.87
N PRO A 117 -7.54 -4.50 -8.41
CA PRO A 117 -8.28 -5.61 -9.02
C PRO A 117 -9.78 -5.50 -8.74
N GLU A 118 -10.18 -5.11 -7.52
CA GLU A 118 -11.60 -5.02 -7.16
C GLU A 118 -12.29 -3.79 -7.75
N LYS A 119 -13.14 -4.04 -8.74
CA LYS A 119 -13.83 -2.98 -9.49
C LYS A 119 -14.96 -2.33 -8.70
N THR A 120 -15.59 -3.06 -7.78
CA THR A 120 -16.63 -2.53 -6.90
C THR A 120 -16.06 -1.44 -5.98
N TRP A 121 -14.87 -1.67 -5.43
CA TRP A 121 -14.18 -0.70 -4.58
C TRP A 121 -13.73 0.51 -5.40
N ALA A 122 -13.08 0.27 -6.53
CA ALA A 122 -12.61 1.33 -7.43
C ALA A 122 -13.76 2.21 -7.97
N ALA A 123 -14.97 1.67 -8.11
CA ALA A 123 -16.14 2.43 -8.57
C ALA A 123 -16.53 3.58 -7.63
N HIS A 124 -16.17 3.52 -6.35
CA HIS A 124 -16.40 4.60 -5.39
C HIS A 124 -15.48 5.81 -5.61
N PHE A 125 -14.44 5.68 -6.44
CA PHE A 125 -13.43 6.70 -6.72
C PHE A 125 -13.34 6.92 -8.24
N PRO A 126 -14.14 7.82 -8.83
CA PRO A 126 -14.22 7.94 -10.29
C PRO A 126 -13.00 8.63 -10.93
N ARG A 127 -12.29 9.48 -10.18
CA ARG A 127 -11.06 10.14 -10.64
C ARG A 127 -9.85 9.38 -10.09
N ARG A 128 -9.19 8.60 -10.95
CA ARG A 128 -8.05 7.73 -10.62
C ARG A 128 -6.85 8.07 -11.50
N ASP A 129 -6.40 9.32 -11.40
CA ASP A 129 -5.35 9.91 -12.24
C ASP A 129 -4.04 10.14 -11.47
N LEU A 130 -3.80 9.41 -10.38
CA LEU A 130 -2.55 9.44 -9.64
C LEU A 130 -1.45 8.77 -10.48
N LYS A 131 -0.41 9.53 -10.84
CA LYS A 131 0.72 9.02 -11.61
C LYS A 131 1.71 8.35 -10.68
N ALA A 132 1.70 7.02 -10.66
CA ALA A 132 2.50 6.24 -9.74
C ALA A 132 3.63 5.46 -10.44
N PHE A 133 4.80 5.45 -9.81
CA PHE A 133 5.93 4.58 -10.15
C PHE A 133 6.41 3.80 -8.91
N SER A 134 7.34 2.88 -9.12
CA SER A 134 8.08 2.21 -8.07
C SER A 134 9.56 2.23 -8.42
N VAL A 135 10.43 2.32 -7.42
CA VAL A 135 11.86 2.06 -7.64
C VAL A 135 12.09 0.56 -7.85
N HIS A 136 13.10 0.23 -8.65
CA HIS A 136 13.60 -1.12 -8.87
C HIS A 136 15.13 -1.10 -8.90
N PRO A 137 15.83 -1.80 -7.98
CA PRO A 137 15.29 -2.53 -6.82
C PRO A 137 14.71 -1.61 -5.73
N LEU A 138 13.94 -2.17 -4.79
CA LEU A 138 13.37 -1.45 -3.64
C LEU A 138 14.47 -0.93 -2.69
N PHE A 139 14.20 0.19 -2.03
CA PHE A 139 15.14 0.85 -1.12
C PHE A 139 14.90 0.53 0.35
N VAL A 140 13.69 0.08 0.67
CA VAL A 140 13.26 -0.31 2.02
C VAL A 140 12.44 -1.58 1.96
N TYR A 141 12.57 -2.37 3.01
CA TYR A 141 11.92 -3.67 3.20
C TYR A 141 11.32 -3.70 4.62
N PRO A 142 10.35 -4.58 4.92
CA PRO A 142 9.86 -4.69 6.28
C PRO A 142 10.96 -5.28 7.18
N THR A 143 10.85 -5.08 8.48
CA THR A 143 11.70 -5.78 9.45
C THR A 143 11.43 -7.28 9.43
N HIS A 144 10.15 -7.67 9.34
CA HIS A 144 9.69 -9.06 9.26
C HIS A 144 8.67 -9.24 8.14
N TYR A 145 8.72 -10.37 7.44
CA TYR A 145 7.72 -10.77 6.45
C TYR A 145 6.60 -11.61 7.08
N THR A 146 5.43 -11.69 6.41
CA THR A 146 4.34 -12.58 6.83
C THR A 146 4.87 -14.00 7.05
N GLY A 147 4.58 -14.57 8.22
CA GLY A 147 4.97 -15.93 8.57
C GLY A 147 6.37 -16.07 9.16
N GLU A 148 7.15 -14.99 9.27
CA GLU A 148 8.39 -14.99 10.04
C GLU A 148 8.13 -14.99 11.55
N GLU A 149 9.07 -15.56 12.31
CA GLU A 149 9.03 -15.51 13.77
C GLU A 149 9.01 -14.04 14.22
N HIS A 150 8.10 -13.70 15.13
CA HIS A 150 7.84 -12.33 15.60
C HIS A 150 7.18 -11.37 14.58
N TYR A 151 6.65 -11.86 13.45
CA TYR A 151 5.73 -11.06 12.65
C TYR A 151 4.46 -10.76 13.45
N ILE A 152 4.11 -9.48 13.57
CA ILE A 152 2.92 -8.98 14.24
C ILE A 152 2.19 -8.10 13.24
N SER A 153 0.91 -8.37 13.00
CA SER A 153 0.04 -7.53 12.18
C SER A 153 -1.27 -7.31 12.90
N ASP A 154 -1.74 -6.07 12.90
CA ASP A 154 -3.04 -5.66 13.44
C ASP A 154 -4.15 -5.76 12.38
N THR A 155 -3.80 -6.02 11.12
CA THR A 155 -4.73 -5.93 9.97
C THR A 155 -4.92 -7.23 9.20
N GLU A 156 -3.92 -8.13 9.15
CA GLU A 156 -4.03 -9.36 8.33
C GLU A 156 -5.04 -10.39 8.88
N ASP A 157 -5.30 -10.42 10.19
CA ASP A 157 -6.25 -11.36 10.82
C ASP A 157 -7.63 -10.74 11.11
N SER A 158 -8.02 -9.68 10.39
CA SER A 158 -9.28 -8.98 10.64
C SER A 158 -10.52 -9.84 10.31
N VAL A 159 -11.45 -9.93 11.26
CA VAL A 159 -12.73 -10.62 11.05
C VAL A 159 -13.64 -9.76 10.17
N VAL A 160 -14.15 -10.32 9.07
CA VAL A 160 -15.15 -9.66 8.23
C VAL A 160 -16.46 -9.58 9.01
N VAL A 161 -16.92 -8.36 9.31
CA VAL A 161 -18.22 -8.15 9.96
C VAL A 161 -19.31 -8.07 8.89
N ASP A 162 -20.16 -9.09 8.83
CA ASP A 162 -21.31 -9.10 7.94
C ASP A 162 -22.37 -8.11 8.45
N THR A 163 -22.63 -7.04 7.69
CA THR A 163 -23.50 -5.93 8.10
C THR A 163 -24.95 -6.09 7.63
N THR A 164 -25.35 -7.25 7.10
CA THR A 164 -26.74 -7.50 6.69
C THR A 164 -27.69 -7.89 7.83
N ALA A 165 -27.23 -7.96 9.08
CA ALA A 165 -28.11 -8.19 10.23
C ALA A 165 -28.50 -6.86 10.87
N ALA A 166 -29.74 -6.42 10.63
CA ALA A 166 -30.39 -5.36 11.41
C ALA A 166 -30.44 -5.74 12.90
N PRO A 167 -30.45 -4.78 13.84
CA PRO A 167 -30.47 -5.09 15.26
C PRO A 167 -31.92 -5.41 15.67
N ASP A 168 -32.27 -6.69 15.75
CA ASP A 168 -33.48 -7.11 16.47
C ASP A 168 -33.14 -7.46 17.91
N ALA A 169 -33.90 -6.84 18.81
CA ALA A 169 -33.83 -7.02 20.23
C ALA A 169 -34.34 -8.40 20.67
N ALA A 170 -33.68 -8.90 21.71
CA ALA A 170 -34.14 -9.84 22.73
C ALA A 170 -34.04 -11.37 22.51
N ALA A 171 -33.40 -11.97 23.52
CA ALA A 171 -33.61 -13.28 24.13
C ALA A 171 -32.98 -14.53 23.48
N GLY A 172 -31.91 -15.01 24.13
CA GLY A 172 -31.92 -16.35 24.69
C GLY A 172 -31.19 -17.47 23.92
N THR A 173 -30.35 -18.17 24.68
CA THR A 173 -29.84 -19.54 24.53
C THR A 173 -28.59 -19.77 23.68
N GLU A 174 -27.58 -20.27 24.38
CA GLU A 174 -26.29 -20.76 23.91
C GLU A 174 -26.45 -21.96 22.98
N HIS A 175 -25.76 -21.95 21.85
CA HIS A 175 -25.13 -23.15 21.27
C HIS A 175 -23.97 -22.72 20.37
N GLY A 176 -22.74 -22.91 20.84
CA GLY A 176 -21.53 -22.68 20.07
C GLY A 176 -21.40 -23.71 18.94
N VAL A 177 -21.32 -23.25 17.70
CA VAL A 177 -20.92 -24.06 16.55
C VAL A 177 -19.39 -24.00 16.45
N VAL A 178 -18.74 -25.13 16.71
CA VAL A 178 -17.31 -25.32 16.49
C VAL A 178 -17.10 -25.60 15.00
N LEU A 179 -16.33 -24.75 14.31
CA LEU A 179 -15.85 -25.03 12.96
C LEU A 179 -14.62 -25.96 13.03
N PRO A 180 -14.46 -26.90 12.08
CA PRO A 180 -13.34 -27.84 12.10
C PRO A 180 -12.02 -27.13 11.72
N PRO A 181 -10.88 -27.64 12.19
CA PRO A 181 -9.58 -27.05 11.86
C PRO A 181 -9.28 -27.24 10.37
N VAL A 182 -8.76 -26.19 9.74
CA VAL A 182 -8.22 -26.24 8.38
C VAL A 182 -6.96 -27.09 8.40
N SER A 183 -6.94 -28.16 7.61
CA SER A 183 -5.80 -29.07 7.50
C SER A 183 -4.60 -28.35 6.87
N SER A 184 -3.48 -28.30 7.59
CA SER A 184 -2.19 -27.93 7.04
C SER A 184 -1.69 -29.02 6.08
N GLY A 185 -1.74 -28.76 4.77
CA GLY A 185 -1.01 -29.53 3.78
C GLY A 185 0.51 -29.26 3.87
N PRO A 186 1.38 -30.21 3.48
CA PRO A 186 2.78 -30.18 3.85
C PRO A 186 3.59 -29.12 3.09
N SER A 187 4.47 -28.49 3.86
CA SER A 187 5.63 -27.71 3.41
C SER A 187 6.55 -28.55 2.52
N SER A 188 6.85 -28.05 1.31
CA SER A 188 7.96 -28.56 0.48
C SER A 188 8.15 -27.71 -0.80
N ALA A 189 9.18 -26.85 -0.79
CA ALA A 189 10.11 -26.55 -1.89
C ALA A 189 10.89 -25.28 -1.50
N ARG A 190 11.94 -25.37 -0.67
CA ARG A 190 13.35 -25.50 -1.10
C ARG A 190 13.71 -24.68 -2.33
N GLU A 191 14.46 -23.62 -2.06
CA GLU A 191 15.36 -22.88 -2.93
C GLU A 191 16.22 -23.83 -3.77
N GLU A 192 16.36 -23.52 -5.07
CA GLU A 192 17.60 -23.70 -5.80
C GLU A 192 17.81 -22.50 -6.75
N LEU A 193 18.89 -21.75 -6.47
CA LEU A 193 19.73 -20.89 -7.33
C LEU A 193 19.09 -19.75 -8.15
#